data_AF-A0A7V8FGC7-F1
#
_entry.id   AF-A0A7V8FGC7-F1
#
_cell.length_a   1.000
_cell.length_b   1.000
_cell.length_c   1.000
_cell.angle_alpha   90.00
_cell.angle_beta   90.00
_cell.angle_gamma   90.00
#
_symmetry.space_group_name_H-M   'P 1'
#
loop_
_entity.id
_entity.type
_entity.pdbx_description
1 polymer ?
#
loop_
_entity_poly.entity_id
_entity_poly.type
_entity_poly.pdbx_seq_one_letter_code
_entity_poly.pdbx_strand_id
1 'polypeptide(L)'
;MGGAPVDAGACGAPVPAAAPRAAVPTLQVGDALPALVLPQLDGSALDLRRHATGRPLLVNVWASWCGPCIEEMPELARFAEAQGT
;
A
#
# COMPACT_ATOMS: atom_id res chain seq x y z
N MET A 1 38.56 -2.38 -26.57
CA MET A 1 37.39 -1.96 -27.38
C MET A 1 36.17 -2.08 -26.47
N GLY A 2 35.51 -1.06 -25.95
CA GLY A 2 35.57 0.40 -26.07
C GLY A 2 34.31 0.83 -25.31
N GLY A 3 34.45 1.12 -24.02
CA GLY A 3 33.30 1.45 -23.16
C GLY A 3 32.69 2.78 -23.61
N ALA A 4 31.37 2.79 -23.79
CA ALA A 4 30.64 4.03 -24.06
C ALA A 4 30.79 4.98 -22.85
N PRO A 5 30.97 6.29 -23.08
CA PRO A 5 30.99 7.26 -22.00
C PRO A 5 29.63 7.31 -21.32
N VAL A 6 29.62 7.29 -19.98
CA VAL A 6 28.43 7.68 -19.22
C VAL A 6 28.33 9.19 -19.28
N ASP A 7 27.28 9.72 -19.91
CA ASP A 7 27.00 11.16 -19.96
C ASP A 7 26.71 11.65 -18.54
N ALA A 8 27.66 12.37 -17.95
CA ALA A 8 27.54 13.04 -16.65
C ALA A 8 26.71 14.33 -16.72
N GLY A 9 25.68 14.37 -17.57
CA GLY A 9 25.08 15.60 -18.06
C GLY A 9 23.58 15.69 -17.87
N ALA A 10 23.12 15.92 -16.63
CA ALA A 10 21.96 16.77 -16.34
C ALA A 10 21.77 17.05 -14.83
N CYS A 11 22.84 17.26 -14.07
CA CYS A 11 22.73 17.91 -12.77
C CYS A 11 22.66 19.43 -13.00
N GLY A 12 21.48 19.98 -13.30
CA GLY A 12 21.35 21.44 -13.44
C GLY A 12 20.18 21.99 -14.26
N ALA A 13 19.34 21.16 -14.87
CA ALA A 13 18.10 21.67 -15.44
C ALA A 13 17.12 22.06 -14.30
N PRO A 14 16.45 23.23 -14.35
CA PRO A 14 15.38 23.52 -13.41
C PRO A 14 14.28 22.47 -13.59
N VAL A 15 14.02 21.70 -12.53
CA VAL A 15 12.85 20.81 -12.49
C VAL A 15 11.62 21.71 -12.62
N PRO A 16 10.76 21.52 -13.63
CA PRO A 16 9.53 22.31 -13.72
C PRO A 16 8.78 22.15 -12.40
N ALA A 17 8.29 23.27 -11.86
CA ALA A 17 7.52 23.26 -10.63
C ALA A 17 6.37 22.25 -10.78
N ALA A 18 6.39 21.21 -9.94
CA ALA A 18 5.36 20.19 -9.95
C ALA A 18 4.00 20.88 -9.77
N ALA A 19 3.04 20.53 -10.62
CA ALA A 19 1.66 20.98 -10.48
C ALA A 19 1.16 20.68 -9.06
N PRO A 20 0.27 21.50 -8.49
CA PRO A 20 -0.29 21.24 -7.18
C PRO A 20 -0.91 19.84 -7.18
N ARG A 21 -0.41 18.98 -6.30
CA ARG A 21 -0.91 17.62 -6.17
C ARG A 21 -2.36 17.75 -5.70
N ALA A 22 -3.29 17.17 -6.45
CA ALA A 22 -4.68 17.07 -6.01
C ALA A 22 -4.70 16.48 -4.59
N ALA A 23 -5.52 17.05 -3.72
CA ALA A 23 -5.64 16.57 -2.35
C ALA A 23 -6.07 15.11 -2.36
N VAL A 24 -5.35 14.26 -1.63
CA VAL A 24 -5.76 12.86 -1.44
C VAL A 24 -6.88 12.89 -0.39
N PRO A 25 -8.09 12.41 -0.72
CA PRO A 25 -9.17 12.36 0.25
C PRO A 25 -8.75 11.48 1.43
N THR A 26 -8.98 11.98 2.65
CA THR A 26 -8.67 11.24 3.89
C THR A 26 -9.92 10.51 4.35
N LEU A 27 -9.81 9.19 4.54
CA LEU A 27 -10.91 8.37 5.05
C LEU A 27 -11.24 8.72 6.50
N GLN A 28 -12.53 8.84 6.79
CA GLN A 28 -13.08 9.07 8.12
C GLN A 28 -13.84 7.83 8.62
N VAL A 29 -14.01 7.74 9.93
CA VAL A 29 -14.86 6.69 10.53
C VAL A 29 -16.30 6.89 10.07
N GLY A 30 -16.91 5.82 9.57
CA GLY A 30 -18.27 5.84 9.00
C GLY A 30 -18.31 6.00 7.49
N ASP A 31 -17.19 6.35 6.84
CA ASP A 31 -17.10 6.33 5.39
C ASP A 31 -17.25 4.90 4.85
N ALA A 32 -17.85 4.80 3.67
CA ALA A 32 -17.87 3.54 2.93
C ALA A 32 -16.44 3.15 2.52
N LEU A 33 -16.13 1.86 2.59
CA LEU A 33 -14.86 1.33 2.06
C LEU A 33 -14.72 1.70 0.57
N PRO A 34 -13.64 2.39 0.16
CA PRO A 34 -13.43 2.75 -1.24
C PRO A 34 -13.38 1.52 -2.15
N ALA A 35 -13.69 1.72 -3.43
CA ALA A 35 -13.43 0.71 -4.43
C ALA A 35 -11.90 0.56 -4.59
N LEU A 36 -11.35 -0.51 -4.01
CA LEU A 36 -9.93 -0.80 -4.04
C LEU A 36 -9.69 -2.22 -4.54
N VAL A 37 -9.01 -2.31 -5.68
CA VAL A 37 -8.58 -3.57 -6.29
C VAL A 37 -7.06 -3.63 -6.22
N LEU A 38 -6.51 -4.66 -5.58
CA LEU A 38 -5.08 -4.83 -5.35
C LEU A 38 -4.55 -6.11 -5.99
N PRO A 39 -3.30 -6.11 -6.48
CA PRO A 39 -2.66 -7.34 -6.90
C PRO A 39 -2.32 -8.20 -5.69
N GLN A 40 -2.60 -9.50 -5.79
CA GLN A 40 -2.15 -10.50 -4.83
C GLN A 40 -0.76 -11.03 -5.21
N LEU A 41 -0.13 -11.76 -4.29
CA LEU A 41 1.20 -12.34 -4.50
C LEU A 41 1.25 -13.35 -5.66
N ASP A 42 0.11 -13.99 -5.96
CA ASP A 42 -0.05 -14.91 -7.09
C ASP A 42 -0.42 -14.20 -8.41
N GLY A 43 -0.52 -12.87 -8.41
CA GLY A 43 -0.89 -12.05 -9.55
C GLY A 43 -2.40 -11.92 -9.80
N SER A 44 -3.25 -12.56 -8.99
CA SER A 44 -4.70 -12.38 -9.06
C SER A 44 -5.13 -11.02 -8.51
N ALA A 45 -6.35 -10.59 -8.87
CA ALA A 45 -6.91 -9.31 -8.44
C ALA A 45 -7.84 -9.49 -7.23
N LEU A 46 -7.57 -8.77 -6.15
CA LEU A 46 -8.36 -8.73 -4.92
C LEU A 46 -9.21 -7.46 -4.86
N ASP A 47 -10.54 -7.58 -4.94
CA ASP A 47 -11.49 -6.47 -4.70
C ASP A 47 -11.95 -6.47 -3.24
N LEU A 48 -11.43 -5.55 -2.42
CA LEU A 48 -11.64 -5.56 -0.98
C LEU A 48 -13.13 -5.48 -0.57
N ARG A 49 -13.97 -4.81 -1.35
CA ARG A 49 -15.39 -4.65 -1.00
C ARG A 49 -16.15 -5.97 -1.03
N ARG A 50 -15.68 -6.94 -1.83
CA ARG A 50 -16.26 -8.30 -1.87
C ARG A 50 -16.00 -9.09 -0.61
N HIS A 51 -15.04 -8.67 0.21
CA HIS A 51 -14.67 -9.34 1.45
C HIS A 51 -15.25 -8.66 2.71
N ALA A 52 -15.93 -7.51 2.56
CA ALA A 52 -16.51 -6.75 3.66
C ALA A 52 -17.99 -7.09 3.97
N THR A 53 -18.48 -8.25 3.49
CA THR A 53 -19.89 -8.64 3.65
C THR A 53 -20.10 -9.60 4.81
N GLY A 54 -21.06 -9.30 5.69
CA GLY A 54 -21.54 -10.22 6.73
C GLY A 54 -20.64 -10.33 7.97
N ARG A 55 -19.38 -9.87 7.91
CA ARG A 55 -18.44 -9.84 9.03
C ARG A 55 -17.51 -8.62 8.91
N PRO A 56 -16.97 -8.09 10.03
CA PRO A 56 -15.96 -7.04 9.97
C PRO A 56 -14.71 -7.48 9.22
N LEU A 57 -14.15 -6.58 8.40
CA LEU A 57 -12.88 -6.79 7.70
C LEU A 57 -11.79 -5.94 8.37
N LEU A 58 -10.74 -6.58 8.89
CA LEU A 58 -9.55 -5.90 9.39
C LEU A 58 -8.53 -5.75 8.25
N VAL A 59 -8.16 -4.50 7.92
CA VAL A 59 -7.13 -4.20 6.91
C VAL A 59 -5.86 -3.74 7.61
N ASN A 60 -4.80 -4.54 7.53
CA ASN A 60 -3.48 -4.19 8.06
C ASN A 60 -2.57 -3.65 6.94
N VAL A 61 -2.08 -2.42 7.10
CA VAL A 61 -1.12 -1.79 6.17
C VAL A 61 0.25 -1.77 6.84
N TRP A 62 1.20 -2.51 6.29
CA TRP A 62 2.50 -2.74 6.92
C TRP A 62 3.63 -2.84 5.90
N ALA A 63 4.86 -2.91 6.38
CA ALA A 63 6.04 -3.17 5.56
C ALA A 63 7.06 -4.03 6.31
N SER A 64 7.88 -4.78 5.59
CA SER A 64 8.89 -5.70 6.14
C SER A 64 10.00 -5.04 6.95
N TRP A 65 10.12 -3.72 6.86
CA TRP A 65 11.07 -2.89 7.59
C TRP A 65 10.40 -2.03 8.67
N CYS A 66 9.07 -2.14 8.84
CA CYS A 66 8.33 -1.42 9.87
C CYS A 66 8.48 -2.15 11.21
N GLY A 67 9.33 -1.64 12.09
CA GLY A 67 9.57 -2.22 13.42
C GLY A 67 8.29 -2.45 14.24
N PRO A 68 7.46 -1.41 14.48
CA PRO A 68 6.20 -1.57 15.23
C PRO A 68 5.24 -2.58 14.59
N CYS A 69 5.15 -2.61 13.26
CA CYS A 69 4.29 -3.54 12.54
C CYS A 69 4.72 -5.01 12.76
N ILE A 70 6.03 -5.26 12.85
CA ILE A 70 6.56 -6.60 13.11
C ILE A 70 6.27 -7.03 14.56
N GLU A 71 6.37 -6.09 15.50
CA GLU A 71 6.08 -6.36 16.92
C GLU A 71 4.61 -6.77 17.16
N GLU A 72 3.65 -6.22 16.40
CA GLU A 72 2.22 -6.55 16.52
C GLU A 72 1.77 -7.81 15.75
N MET A 73 2.53 -8.25 14.74
CA MET A 73 2.15 -9.37 13.86
C MET A 73 1.75 -10.67 14.60
N PRO A 74 2.46 -11.11 15.67
CA PRO A 74 2.09 -12.32 16.39
C PRO A 74 0.68 -12.24 16.98
N GLU A 75 0.26 -11.09 17.50
CA GLU A 75 -1.08 -10.91 18.06
C GLU A 75 -2.14 -10.84 16.95
N LEU A 76 -1.83 -10.21 15.82
CA LEU A 76 -2.72 -10.21 14.65
C LEU A 76 -2.93 -11.63 14.09
N ALA A 77 -1.89 -12.48 14.10
CA ALA A 77 -2.00 -13.88 13.70
C ALA A 77 -2.92 -14.67 14.65
N ARG A 78 -2.75 -14.51 15.97
CA ARG A 78 -3.64 -15.12 16.97
C ARG A 78 -5.08 -14.64 16.83
N PHE A 79 -5.29 -13.35 16.57
CA PHE A 79 -6.62 -12.81 16.31
C PHE A 79 -7.24 -13.45 15.07
N ALA A 80 -6.48 -13.62 13.99
CA ALA A 80 -6.96 -14.28 12.78
C ALA A 80 -7.30 -15.77 13.01
N GLU A 81 -6.56 -16.49 13.84
CA GLU A 81 -6.93 -17.88 14.20
C GLU A 81 -8.22 -17.93 15.02
N ALA A 82 -8.37 -17.03 15.99
CA ALA A 82 -9.53 -17.00 16.89
C ALA A 82 -10.79 -16.44 16.24
N GLN A 83 -10.66 -15.53 15.28
CA GLN A 83 -11.74 -14.72 14.73
C GLN A 83 -11.77 -14.70 13.19
N GLY A 84 -10.89 -15.40 12.48
CA GLY A 84 -10.79 -15.33 11.02
C GLY A 84 -11.71 -16.24 10.23
N THR A 85 -12.44 -17.16 10.88
CA THR A 85 -13.41 -18.09 10.26
C THR A 85 -14.76 -17.44 10.02
#